data_AF-A0A2R6MNF8-F1
#
_entry.id   AF-A0A2R6MNF8-F1
#
_cell.length_a   1.000
_cell.length_b   1.000
_cell.length_c   1.000
_cell.angle_alpha   90.00
_cell.angle_beta   90.00
_cell.angle_gamma   90.00
#
_symmetry.space_group_name_H-M   'P 1'
#
loop_
_entity.id
_entity.type
_entity.pdbx_description
1 polymer ?
#
loop_
_entity_poly.entity_id
_entity_poly.type
_entity_poly.pdbx_seq_one_letter_code
_entity_poly.pdbx_strand_id
1 'polypeptide(L)'
;MPDELTEVSGVGDAKADTLREAGFETVDDLRRADQDALAEIEGVGNALAARIKADVGGLEVAAETETEVAEETEPAPEDVETELRPRGLADKTPDLDDEEGRLLAERGRDSGPAFDRQNHHMKKRVATSWRRPTGTLSKQRRGVKGKGATVEAGYRTAKPVRGRHPSGFEEIRVENTDDLENVDGDTEAVRIGSSVGGRKRERIEEQAEEDGIRVLNPTYVEVEVNGDD
;
A
#
# COMPACT_ATOMS: atom_id res chain seq x y z
N MET A 1 48.40 14.70 32.23
CA MET A 1 48.48 13.23 32.08
C MET A 1 48.21 12.68 33.46
N PRO A 2 47.30 11.71 33.61
CA PRO A 2 47.06 11.09 34.92
C PRO A 2 48.35 10.44 35.42
N ASP A 3 48.65 10.61 36.71
CA ASP A 3 49.86 10.03 37.33
C ASP A 3 49.56 8.67 38.00
N GLU A 4 48.27 8.42 38.31
CA GLU A 4 47.78 7.18 38.92
C GLU A 4 46.68 6.52 38.07
N LEU A 5 46.56 5.19 38.14
CA LEU A 5 45.58 4.41 37.36
C LEU A 5 44.12 4.83 37.60
N THR A 6 43.80 5.28 38.82
CA THR A 6 42.46 5.71 39.25
C THR A 6 42.07 7.10 38.74
N GLU A 7 43.04 7.87 38.25
CA GLU A 7 42.79 9.17 37.63
C GLU A 7 42.43 9.03 36.13
N VAL A 8 42.60 7.83 35.57
CA VAL A 8 42.25 7.54 34.17
C VAL A 8 40.74 7.46 34.02
N SER A 9 40.22 8.13 32.99
CA SER A 9 38.79 8.24 32.71
C SER A 9 38.09 6.87 32.64
N GLY A 10 37.20 6.61 33.61
CA GLY A 10 36.39 5.40 33.68
C GLY A 10 37.03 4.22 34.42
N VAL A 11 38.23 4.41 34.99
CA VAL A 11 38.94 3.46 35.86
C VAL A 11 38.76 3.89 37.32
N GLY A 12 37.86 3.23 38.04
CA GLY A 12 37.75 3.37 39.51
C GLY A 12 38.61 2.34 40.24
N ASP A 13 38.67 2.39 41.57
CA ASP A 13 39.54 1.53 42.40
C ASP A 13 39.43 0.03 42.05
N ALA A 14 38.21 -0.49 41.93
CA ALA A 14 37.98 -1.90 41.59
C ALA A 14 38.56 -2.30 40.22
N LYS A 15 38.51 -1.39 39.23
CA LYS A 15 39.09 -1.65 37.90
C LYS A 15 40.59 -1.43 37.90
N ALA A 16 41.10 -0.49 38.69
CA ALA A 16 42.53 -0.32 38.88
C ALA A 16 43.14 -1.58 39.51
N ASP A 17 42.46 -2.22 40.46
CA ASP A 17 42.88 -3.51 41.01
C ASP A 17 42.88 -4.62 39.96
N THR A 18 41.84 -4.68 39.12
CA THR A 18 41.78 -5.67 38.03
C THR A 18 42.90 -5.46 37.00
N LEU A 19 43.25 -4.20 36.68
CA LEU A 19 44.36 -3.85 35.80
C LEU A 19 45.72 -4.24 36.40
N ARG A 20 45.91 -4.05 37.73
CA ARG A 20 47.11 -4.48 38.44
C ARG A 20 47.23 -6.00 38.48
N GLU A 21 46.13 -6.73 38.71
CA GLU A 21 46.11 -8.19 38.66
C GLU A 21 46.43 -8.73 37.26
N ALA A 22 46.05 -7.99 36.21
CA ALA A 22 46.42 -8.26 34.83
C ALA A 22 47.86 -7.82 34.46
N GLY A 23 48.61 -7.23 35.40
CA GLY A 23 50.01 -6.84 35.23
C GLY A 23 50.27 -5.42 34.71
N PHE A 24 49.24 -4.57 34.62
CA PHE A 24 49.37 -3.16 34.26
C PHE A 24 49.36 -2.29 35.52
N GLU A 25 50.53 -2.16 36.15
CA GLU A 25 50.66 -1.50 37.46
C GLU A 25 50.74 0.03 37.36
N THR A 26 51.16 0.56 36.21
CA THR A 26 51.38 2.00 36.00
C THR A 26 50.64 2.52 34.76
N VAL A 27 50.41 3.84 34.73
CA VAL A 27 49.80 4.52 33.57
C VAL A 27 50.64 4.33 32.29
N ASP A 28 51.96 4.20 32.45
CA ASP A 28 52.90 3.96 31.36
C ASP A 28 52.75 2.55 30.77
N ASP A 29 52.31 1.57 31.58
CA ASP A 29 51.98 0.22 31.11
C ASP A 29 50.72 0.23 30.26
N LEU A 30 49.67 0.96 30.66
CA LEU A 30 48.46 1.15 29.85
C LEU A 30 48.76 1.86 28.53
N ARG A 31 49.75 2.76 28.52
CA ARG A 31 50.15 3.48 27.32
C ARG A 31 50.84 2.56 26.31
N ARG A 32 51.70 1.65 26.78
CA ARG A 32 52.42 0.66 25.95
C ARG A 32 51.56 -0.55 25.55
N ALA A 33 50.54 -0.88 26.33
CA ALA A 33 49.65 -2.01 26.06
C ALA A 33 48.82 -1.76 24.79
N ASP A 34 48.53 -2.80 24.03
CA ASP A 34 47.62 -2.71 22.89
C ASP A 34 46.16 -2.56 23.37
N GLN A 35 45.32 -1.93 22.56
CA GLN A 35 43.91 -1.72 22.94
C GLN A 35 43.18 -3.05 23.16
N ASP A 36 43.48 -4.05 22.34
CA ASP A 36 42.84 -5.37 22.41
C ASP A 36 43.26 -6.11 23.68
N ALA A 37 44.54 -6.02 24.06
CA ALA A 37 45.05 -6.58 25.31
C ALA A 37 44.35 -5.96 26.55
N LEU A 38 44.03 -4.66 26.50
CA LEU A 38 43.24 -4.02 27.54
C LEU A 38 41.76 -4.43 27.51
N ALA A 39 41.21 -4.69 26.31
CA ALA A 39 39.80 -5.05 26.15
C ALA A 39 39.48 -6.48 26.61
N GLU A 40 40.45 -7.39 26.54
CA GLU A 40 40.34 -8.78 27.02
C GLU A 40 40.27 -8.88 28.55
N ILE A 41 40.63 -7.80 29.27
CA ILE A 41 40.58 -7.76 30.74
C ILE A 41 39.11 -7.70 31.19
N GLU A 42 38.78 -8.55 32.15
CA GLU A 42 37.43 -8.67 32.69
C GLU A 42 36.93 -7.30 33.19
N GLY A 43 35.84 -6.81 32.57
CA GLY A 43 35.22 -5.53 32.94
C GLY A 43 35.80 -4.27 32.27
N VAL A 44 36.81 -4.40 31.41
CA VAL A 44 37.33 -3.28 30.60
C VAL A 44 36.64 -3.26 29.23
N GLY A 45 36.77 -4.28 28.39
CA GLY A 45 36.06 -4.35 27.09
C GLY A 45 36.43 -3.23 26.10
N ASN A 46 36.09 -3.41 24.83
CA ASN A 46 36.54 -2.53 23.72
C ASN A 46 36.25 -1.04 23.96
N ALA A 47 35.06 -0.72 24.48
CA ALA A 47 34.64 0.66 24.67
C ALA A 47 35.38 1.39 25.79
N LEU A 48 35.78 0.71 26.88
CA LEU A 48 36.57 1.35 27.94
C LEU A 48 38.05 1.36 27.59
N ALA A 49 38.57 0.29 26.97
CA ALA A 49 39.95 0.21 26.51
C ALA A 49 40.30 1.36 25.55
N ALA A 50 39.41 1.67 24.60
CA ALA A 50 39.56 2.82 23.71
C ALA A 50 39.58 4.16 24.45
N ARG A 51 38.76 4.33 25.50
CA ARG A 51 38.75 5.55 26.33
C ARG A 51 40.00 5.69 27.18
N ILE A 52 40.47 4.59 27.79
CA ILE A 52 41.72 4.53 28.54
C ILE A 52 42.87 4.97 27.63
N LYS A 53 43.00 4.37 26.42
CA LYS A 53 44.04 4.73 25.44
C LYS A 53 43.95 6.16 24.96
N ALA A 54 42.74 6.71 24.82
CA ALA A 54 42.54 8.11 24.47
C ALA A 54 43.03 9.06 25.59
N ASP A 55 42.79 8.69 26.84
CA ASP A 55 43.13 9.51 28.01
C ASP A 55 44.62 9.46 28.38
N VAL A 56 45.26 8.28 28.26
CA VAL A 56 46.71 8.12 28.49
C VAL A 56 47.56 8.48 27.26
N GLY A 57 46.93 8.89 26.16
CA GLY A 57 47.60 9.36 24.95
C GLY A 57 48.32 8.26 24.16
N GLY A 58 47.76 7.04 24.18
CA GLY A 58 48.24 5.85 23.48
C GLY A 58 47.28 5.33 22.42
N LEU A 59 46.51 6.20 21.76
CA LEU A 59 45.66 5.81 20.62
C LEU A 59 46.55 5.35 19.45
N GLU A 60 46.75 4.05 19.35
CA GLU A 60 47.25 3.41 18.14
C GLU A 60 46.03 3.07 17.28
N VAL A 61 45.89 3.78 16.17
CA VAL A 61 44.87 3.49 15.17
C VAL A 61 45.35 2.25 14.41
N ALA A 62 45.11 1.07 14.99
CA ALA A 62 45.20 -0.18 14.26
C ALA A 62 44.06 -0.18 13.23
N ALA A 63 44.43 0.00 11.97
CA ALA A 63 43.55 -0.35 10.88
C ALA A 63 43.32 -1.86 10.96
N GLU A 64 42.05 -2.27 10.86
CA GLU A 64 41.60 -3.66 10.66
C GLU A 64 41.51 -4.53 11.93
N THR A 65 40.48 -4.28 12.75
CA THR A 65 39.84 -5.37 13.50
C THR A 65 38.72 -5.92 12.63
N GLU A 66 39.04 -6.95 11.84
CA GLU A 66 38.06 -7.76 11.13
C GLU A 66 37.13 -8.42 12.15
N THR A 67 35.92 -7.87 12.27
CA THR A 67 34.82 -8.62 12.87
C THR A 67 34.24 -9.46 11.75
N GLU A 68 34.49 -10.77 11.75
CA GLU A 68 33.75 -11.73 10.92
C GLU A 68 32.29 -11.78 11.40
N VAL A 69 31.54 -10.74 11.09
CA VAL A 69 30.11 -10.87 10.87
C VAL A 69 30.02 -11.52 9.50
N ALA A 70 29.63 -12.79 9.47
CA ALA A 70 29.09 -13.39 8.26
C ALA A 70 27.85 -12.57 7.88
N GLU A 71 28.07 -11.50 7.13
CA GLU A 71 27.05 -10.84 6.36
C GLU A 71 26.75 -11.83 5.24
N GLU A 72 25.75 -12.69 5.45
CA GLU A 72 24.92 -13.12 4.34
C GLU A 72 24.23 -11.86 3.82
N THR A 73 24.98 -11.04 3.08
CA THR A 73 24.43 -9.99 2.25
C THR A 73 23.67 -10.72 1.16
N GLU A 74 22.38 -10.96 1.40
CA GLU A 74 21.42 -11.25 0.33
C GLU A 74 21.72 -10.25 -0.81
N PRO A 75 22.01 -10.70 -2.04
CA PRO A 75 22.27 -9.78 -3.13
C PRO A 75 21.07 -8.85 -3.24
N ALA A 76 21.33 -7.54 -3.29
CA ALA A 76 20.28 -6.55 -3.55
C ALA A 76 19.49 -7.01 -4.78
N PRO A 77 18.14 -7.02 -4.74
CA PRO A 77 17.36 -7.50 -5.86
C PRO A 77 17.80 -6.75 -7.11
N GLU A 78 18.13 -7.50 -8.15
CA GLU A 78 18.36 -6.95 -9.48
C GLU A 78 17.17 -6.02 -9.80
N ASP A 79 17.42 -4.87 -10.45
CA ASP A 79 16.37 -3.94 -10.87
C ASP A 79 15.48 -4.61 -11.92
N VAL A 80 14.60 -5.51 -11.47
CA VAL A 80 13.61 -6.21 -12.29
C VAL A 80 12.48 -5.23 -12.59
N GLU A 81 12.12 -5.11 -13.87
CA GLU A 81 11.02 -4.24 -14.27
C GLU A 81 9.72 -4.80 -13.70
N THR A 82 9.06 -4.05 -12.81
CA THR A 82 7.77 -4.44 -12.21
C THR A 82 6.62 -3.64 -12.82
N GLU A 83 5.46 -4.29 -12.98
CA GLU A 83 4.24 -3.63 -13.44
C GLU A 83 3.03 -3.95 -12.54
N LEU A 84 2.07 -3.03 -12.49
CA LEU A 84 0.84 -3.21 -11.71
C LEU A 84 -0.19 -4.02 -12.50
N ARG A 85 -0.53 -5.22 -12.02
CA ARG A 85 -1.59 -6.06 -12.59
C ARG A 85 -2.80 -6.18 -11.65
N PRO A 86 -4.04 -6.19 -12.16
CA PRO A 86 -5.22 -6.44 -11.35
C PRO A 86 -5.26 -7.92 -10.92
N ARG A 87 -5.73 -8.19 -9.70
CA ARG A 87 -6.07 -9.56 -9.27
C ARG A 87 -7.33 -10.09 -9.97
N GLY A 88 -7.44 -11.40 -10.12
CA GLY A 88 -8.63 -12.09 -10.60
C GLY A 88 -8.91 -11.94 -12.10
N LEU A 89 -10.11 -12.35 -12.50
CA LEU A 89 -10.55 -12.43 -13.90
C LEU A 89 -11.03 -11.08 -14.45
N ALA A 90 -10.13 -10.10 -14.52
CA ALA A 90 -10.45 -8.71 -14.90
C ALA A 90 -11.09 -8.57 -16.30
N ASP A 91 -10.76 -9.45 -17.25
CA ASP A 91 -11.23 -9.38 -18.63
C ASP A 91 -12.43 -10.29 -18.95
N LYS A 92 -12.93 -11.06 -17.96
CA LYS A 92 -14.09 -11.94 -18.16
C LYS A 92 -15.29 -11.13 -18.66
N THR A 93 -16.02 -11.66 -19.63
CA THR A 93 -17.22 -11.05 -20.23
C THR A 93 -18.40 -12.02 -20.03
N PRO A 94 -19.62 -11.54 -19.76
CA PRO A 94 -20.75 -12.43 -19.51
C PRO A 94 -21.26 -13.07 -20.80
N ASP A 95 -21.94 -14.20 -20.63
CA ASP A 95 -22.73 -14.82 -21.68
C ASP A 95 -24.12 -14.15 -21.74
N LEU A 96 -24.34 -13.30 -22.74
CA LEU A 96 -25.62 -12.61 -22.95
C LEU A 96 -26.38 -13.23 -24.11
N ASP A 97 -27.71 -13.22 -24.02
CA ASP A 97 -28.55 -13.55 -25.18
C ASP A 97 -28.45 -12.45 -26.26
N ASP A 98 -28.79 -12.80 -27.52
CA ASP A 98 -28.69 -11.87 -28.66
C ASP A 98 -29.53 -10.59 -28.48
N GLU A 99 -30.68 -10.69 -27.81
CA GLU A 99 -31.61 -9.58 -27.58
C GLU A 99 -31.09 -8.64 -26.49
N GLU A 100 -30.59 -9.19 -25.39
CA GLU A 100 -29.94 -8.50 -24.29
C GLU A 100 -28.67 -7.80 -24.77
N GLY A 101 -27.84 -8.48 -25.55
CA GLY A 101 -26.67 -7.89 -26.20
C GLY A 101 -27.04 -6.71 -27.09
N ARG A 102 -28.10 -6.84 -27.91
CA ARG A 102 -28.61 -5.74 -28.75
C ARG A 102 -29.12 -4.56 -27.92
N LEU A 103 -29.95 -4.81 -26.90
CA LEU A 103 -30.52 -3.79 -26.03
C LEU A 103 -29.45 -3.08 -25.19
N LEU A 104 -28.41 -3.80 -24.77
CA LEU A 104 -27.27 -3.25 -24.04
C LEU A 104 -26.46 -2.31 -24.93
N ALA A 105 -26.22 -2.70 -26.19
CA ALA A 105 -25.56 -1.86 -27.18
C ALA A 105 -26.38 -0.60 -27.51
N GLU A 106 -27.71 -0.71 -27.64
CA GLU A 106 -28.62 0.43 -27.81
C GLU A 106 -28.53 1.41 -26.64
N ARG A 107 -28.58 0.90 -25.40
CA ARG A 107 -28.39 1.70 -24.18
C ARG A 107 -27.04 2.43 -24.17
N GLY A 108 -25.97 1.77 -24.63
CA GLY A 108 -24.63 2.37 -24.69
C GLY A 108 -24.53 3.52 -25.71
N ARG A 109 -25.33 3.48 -26.78
CA ARG A 109 -25.38 4.54 -27.80
C ARG A 109 -26.20 5.73 -27.34
N ASP A 110 -27.35 5.48 -26.71
CA ASP A 110 -28.30 6.50 -26.29
C ASP A 110 -28.22 6.75 -24.77
N SER A 111 -27.27 7.57 -24.32
CA SER A 111 -27.05 7.86 -22.89
C SER A 111 -28.11 8.75 -22.23
N GLY A 112 -29.17 9.13 -22.95
CA GLY A 112 -30.19 10.06 -22.49
C GLY A 112 -29.65 11.45 -22.11
N PRO A 113 -30.51 12.37 -21.67
CA PRO A 113 -30.09 13.66 -21.14
C PRO A 113 -29.55 13.53 -19.70
N ALA A 114 -28.64 14.42 -19.29
CA ALA A 114 -28.01 14.40 -17.96
C ALA A 114 -28.99 14.59 -16.77
N PHE A 115 -30.18 15.13 -17.02
CA PHE A 115 -31.18 15.44 -15.98
C PHE A 115 -30.68 16.31 -14.82
N ASP A 116 -29.84 17.30 -15.11
CA ASP A 116 -29.44 18.27 -14.09
C ASP A 116 -30.57 19.25 -13.74
N ARG A 117 -30.57 19.73 -12.51
CA ARG A 117 -31.49 20.78 -12.05
C ARG A 117 -31.38 22.05 -12.91
N GLN A 118 -32.54 22.65 -13.24
CA GLN A 118 -32.56 23.91 -13.99
C GLN A 118 -31.66 24.99 -13.35
N ASN A 119 -30.90 25.69 -14.19
CA ASN A 119 -30.02 26.80 -13.80
C ASN A 119 -28.96 26.46 -12.73
N HIS A 120 -28.61 25.19 -12.50
CA HIS A 120 -27.52 24.81 -11.59
C HIS A 120 -26.19 25.50 -11.99
N HIS A 121 -25.87 25.50 -13.29
CA HIS A 121 -24.68 26.17 -13.84
C HIS A 121 -24.68 27.70 -13.66
N MET A 122 -25.83 28.32 -13.37
CA MET A 122 -25.91 29.78 -13.17
C MET A 122 -25.59 30.20 -11.73
N LYS A 123 -25.68 29.29 -10.74
CA LYS A 123 -25.51 29.61 -9.31
C LYS A 123 -24.83 28.46 -8.58
N LYS A 124 -23.63 28.70 -8.04
CA LYS A 124 -22.84 27.73 -7.25
C LYS A 124 -23.61 27.07 -6.09
N ARG A 125 -24.52 27.81 -5.43
CA ARG A 125 -25.37 27.27 -4.35
C ARG A 125 -26.43 26.26 -4.81
N VAL A 126 -26.66 26.15 -6.12
CA VAL A 126 -27.64 25.24 -6.72
C VAL A 126 -26.88 24.05 -7.26
N ALA A 127 -26.94 22.92 -6.56
CA ALA A 127 -26.34 21.66 -7.00
C ALA A 127 -27.01 21.10 -8.26
N THR A 128 -26.31 20.17 -8.92
CA THR A 128 -26.74 19.44 -10.13
C THR A 128 -27.92 18.51 -9.86
N SER A 129 -28.02 17.95 -8.65
CA SER A 129 -29.10 17.03 -8.23
C SER A 129 -30.49 17.50 -8.68
N TRP A 130 -31.13 16.67 -9.50
CA TRP A 130 -32.42 16.96 -10.13
C TRP A 130 -33.48 17.41 -9.12
N ARG A 131 -34.22 18.47 -9.49
CA ARG A 131 -35.43 18.90 -8.78
C ARG A 131 -36.46 19.29 -9.81
N ARG A 132 -37.70 18.80 -9.65
CA ARG A 132 -38.81 19.16 -10.52
C ARG A 132 -38.95 20.69 -10.60
N PRO A 133 -38.92 21.30 -11.80
CA PRO A 133 -39.10 22.74 -11.93
C PRO A 133 -40.57 23.12 -11.61
N THR A 134 -40.79 23.80 -10.50
CA THR A 134 -42.15 24.12 -10.01
C THR A 134 -42.65 25.50 -10.42
N GLY A 135 -41.76 26.47 -10.67
CA GLY A 135 -42.14 27.86 -10.95
C GLY A 135 -43.06 27.99 -12.18
N THR A 136 -44.15 28.75 -12.05
CA THR A 136 -45.20 28.88 -13.07
C THR A 136 -44.65 29.27 -14.44
N LEU A 137 -43.67 30.20 -14.46
CA LEU A 137 -43.04 30.72 -15.67
C LEU A 137 -41.73 30.01 -16.06
N SER A 138 -41.35 28.92 -15.36
CA SER A 138 -40.13 28.17 -15.69
C SER A 138 -40.18 27.70 -17.14
N LYS A 139 -39.11 27.99 -17.87
CA LYS A 139 -38.98 27.62 -19.29
C LYS A 139 -38.77 26.11 -19.45
N GLN A 140 -38.06 25.48 -18.52
CA GLN A 140 -37.89 24.02 -18.48
C GLN A 140 -39.24 23.34 -18.18
N ARG A 141 -39.99 23.81 -17.17
CA ARG A 141 -41.34 23.29 -16.85
C ARG A 141 -42.31 23.38 -18.03
N ARG A 142 -42.21 24.47 -18.81
CA ARG A 142 -43.04 24.70 -20.00
C ARG A 142 -42.57 23.94 -21.25
N GLY A 143 -41.49 23.14 -21.17
CA GLY A 143 -40.98 22.37 -22.30
C GLY A 143 -40.33 23.21 -23.40
N VAL A 144 -39.80 24.39 -23.08
CA VAL A 144 -39.11 25.22 -24.09
C VAL A 144 -37.82 24.54 -24.52
N LYS A 145 -37.70 24.23 -25.83
CA LYS A 145 -36.51 23.61 -26.42
C LYS A 145 -35.24 24.38 -26.05
N GLY A 146 -34.20 23.65 -25.66
CA GLY A 146 -32.92 24.22 -25.22
C GLY A 146 -32.82 24.50 -23.71
N LYS A 147 -33.85 24.21 -22.91
CA LYS A 147 -33.80 24.33 -21.43
C LYS A 147 -33.58 23.01 -20.69
N GLY A 148 -33.22 21.97 -21.43
CA GLY A 148 -33.04 20.61 -20.91
C GLY A 148 -34.36 19.84 -20.82
N ALA A 149 -34.27 18.52 -20.95
CA ALA A 149 -35.40 17.63 -20.78
C ALA A 149 -35.89 17.61 -19.33
N THR A 150 -37.18 17.33 -19.14
CA THR A 150 -37.75 17.05 -17.80
C THR A 150 -37.79 15.54 -17.60
N VAL A 151 -37.54 15.07 -16.38
CA VAL A 151 -37.63 13.64 -16.06
C VAL A 151 -39.05 13.12 -16.31
N GLU A 152 -39.15 12.11 -17.17
CA GLU A 152 -40.39 11.45 -17.59
C GLU A 152 -40.16 9.93 -17.72
N ALA A 153 -41.24 9.14 -17.65
CA ALA A 153 -41.14 7.67 -17.70
C ALA A 153 -40.63 7.13 -19.05
N GLY A 154 -40.77 7.92 -20.13
CA GLY A 154 -40.30 7.54 -21.47
C GLY A 154 -38.78 7.47 -21.60
N TYR A 155 -38.02 8.05 -20.67
CA TYR A 155 -36.55 7.99 -20.65
C TYR A 155 -36.00 6.74 -19.95
N ARG A 156 -36.86 5.80 -19.55
CA ARG A 156 -36.40 4.57 -18.92
C ARG A 156 -35.69 3.69 -19.94
N THR A 157 -34.57 3.10 -19.53
CA THR A 157 -33.90 2.04 -20.28
C THR A 157 -34.75 0.78 -20.35
N ALA A 158 -34.51 -0.05 -21.37
CA ALA A 158 -35.19 -1.33 -21.57
C ALA A 158 -35.07 -2.21 -20.31
N LYS A 159 -36.15 -2.90 -19.95
CA LYS A 159 -36.26 -3.63 -18.69
C LYS A 159 -35.17 -4.72 -18.50
N PRO A 160 -34.82 -5.54 -19.51
CA PRO A 160 -33.81 -6.61 -19.33
C PRO A 160 -32.40 -6.11 -19.03
N VAL A 161 -32.02 -4.94 -19.58
CA VAL A 161 -30.65 -4.39 -19.45
C VAL A 161 -30.55 -3.23 -18.46
N ARG A 162 -31.63 -2.95 -17.73
CA ARG A 162 -31.67 -1.83 -16.78
C ARG A 162 -30.88 -2.19 -15.53
N GLY A 163 -29.81 -1.44 -15.28
CA GLY A 163 -28.97 -1.63 -14.09
C GLY A 163 -27.76 -2.54 -14.31
N ARG A 164 -27.67 -3.24 -15.44
CA ARG A 164 -26.47 -4.01 -15.82
C ARG A 164 -25.24 -3.11 -15.97
N HIS A 165 -24.06 -3.61 -15.59
CA HIS A 165 -22.76 -2.95 -15.83
C HIS A 165 -22.56 -2.71 -17.35
N PRO A 166 -21.75 -1.74 -17.79
CA PRO A 166 -21.44 -1.56 -19.22
C PRO A 166 -20.88 -2.81 -19.91
N SER A 167 -20.21 -3.70 -19.17
CA SER A 167 -19.76 -5.00 -19.70
C SER A 167 -20.89 -6.03 -19.85
N GLY A 168 -22.08 -5.78 -19.30
CA GLY A 168 -23.24 -6.66 -19.37
C GLY A 168 -23.56 -7.46 -18.11
N PHE A 169 -22.63 -7.55 -17.15
CA PHE A 169 -22.86 -8.27 -15.90
C PHE A 169 -23.95 -7.61 -15.05
N GLU A 170 -24.68 -8.41 -14.29
CA GLU A 170 -25.43 -7.94 -13.14
C GLU A 170 -24.48 -7.73 -11.95
N GLU A 171 -24.58 -6.60 -11.27
CA GLU A 171 -23.65 -6.25 -10.19
C GLU A 171 -24.16 -6.75 -8.85
N ILE A 172 -23.41 -7.65 -8.21
CA ILE A 172 -23.68 -8.13 -6.85
C ILE A 172 -22.74 -7.45 -5.86
N ARG A 173 -23.30 -6.85 -4.80
CA ARG A 173 -22.50 -6.20 -3.76
C ARG A 173 -22.12 -7.22 -2.68
N VAL A 174 -20.82 -7.34 -2.42
CA VAL A 174 -20.25 -8.32 -1.48
C VAL A 174 -19.46 -7.63 -0.38
N GLU A 175 -19.54 -8.14 0.85
CA GLU A 175 -18.80 -7.67 2.02
C GLU A 175 -17.91 -8.74 2.67
N ASN A 176 -18.13 -10.02 2.36
CA ASN A 176 -17.41 -11.17 2.92
C ASN A 176 -17.38 -12.35 1.94
N THR A 177 -16.65 -13.42 2.29
CA THR A 177 -16.51 -14.62 1.45
C THR A 177 -17.82 -15.39 1.29
N ASP A 178 -18.67 -15.40 2.32
CA ASP A 178 -19.93 -16.16 2.32
C ASP A 178 -20.94 -15.56 1.33
N ASP A 179 -20.83 -14.26 1.03
CA ASP A 179 -21.68 -13.61 0.02
C ASP A 179 -21.38 -14.09 -1.42
N LEU A 180 -20.29 -14.83 -1.65
CA LEU A 180 -19.92 -15.38 -2.96
C LEU A 180 -20.66 -16.68 -3.32
N GLU A 181 -21.17 -17.41 -2.33
CA GLU A 181 -21.70 -18.78 -2.52
C GLU A 181 -22.87 -18.89 -3.52
N ASN A 182 -23.62 -17.81 -3.73
CA ASN A 182 -24.81 -17.79 -4.60
C ASN A 182 -24.64 -16.93 -5.85
N VAL A 183 -23.40 -16.62 -6.24
CA VAL A 183 -23.11 -15.77 -7.40
C VAL A 183 -22.79 -16.63 -8.62
N ASP A 184 -23.48 -16.39 -9.73
CA ASP A 184 -23.19 -17.04 -11.02
C ASP A 184 -22.18 -16.21 -11.81
N GLY A 185 -20.92 -16.66 -11.86
CA GLY A 185 -19.83 -15.92 -12.51
C GLY A 185 -20.00 -15.70 -14.01
N ASP A 186 -20.92 -16.38 -14.70
CA ASP A 186 -21.15 -16.22 -16.14
C ASP A 186 -22.14 -15.08 -16.44
N THR A 187 -23.05 -14.78 -15.51
CA THR A 187 -24.07 -13.73 -15.66
C THR A 187 -23.82 -12.52 -14.74
N GLU A 188 -23.20 -12.76 -13.59
CA GLU A 188 -23.04 -11.81 -12.49
C GLU A 188 -21.56 -11.49 -12.24
N ALA A 189 -21.30 -10.26 -11.79
CA ALA A 189 -19.98 -9.83 -11.35
C ALA A 189 -20.08 -9.15 -9.99
N VAL A 190 -19.02 -9.31 -9.20
CA VAL A 190 -19.01 -8.85 -7.82
C VAL A 190 -18.37 -7.46 -7.71
N ARG A 191 -19.00 -6.58 -6.93
CA ARG A 191 -18.41 -5.35 -6.42
C ARG A 191 -18.23 -5.43 -4.92
N ILE A 192 -16.97 -5.44 -4.49
CA ILE A 192 -16.61 -5.48 -3.07
C ILE A 192 -16.91 -4.11 -2.45
N GLY A 193 -17.61 -4.10 -1.31
CA GLY A 193 -17.89 -2.89 -0.55
C GLY A 193 -16.61 -2.12 -0.17
N SER A 194 -16.64 -0.79 -0.27
CA SER A 194 -15.48 0.06 0.04
C SER A 194 -15.05 0.02 1.50
N SER A 195 -15.92 -0.44 2.40
CA SER A 195 -15.63 -0.62 3.84
C SER A 195 -14.80 -1.88 4.12
N VAL A 196 -14.65 -2.78 3.16
CA VAL A 196 -13.91 -4.03 3.33
C VAL A 196 -12.41 -3.74 3.27
N GLY A 197 -11.69 -4.01 4.36
CA GLY A 197 -10.24 -3.80 4.44
C GLY A 197 -9.41 -4.84 3.67
N GLY A 198 -8.16 -4.50 3.34
CA GLY A 198 -7.28 -5.29 2.47
C GLY A 198 -7.16 -6.78 2.82
N ARG A 199 -6.99 -7.11 4.10
CA ARG A 199 -6.91 -8.52 4.57
C ARG A 199 -8.14 -9.35 4.17
N LYS A 200 -9.35 -8.77 4.25
CA LYS A 200 -10.56 -9.47 3.87
C LYS A 200 -10.75 -9.45 2.36
N ARG A 201 -10.40 -8.34 1.70
CA ARG A 201 -10.45 -8.21 0.23
C ARG A 201 -9.61 -9.29 -0.45
N GLU A 202 -8.41 -9.54 0.05
CA GLU A 202 -7.52 -10.58 -0.48
C GLU A 202 -8.21 -11.94 -0.54
N ARG A 203 -8.84 -12.37 0.56
CA ARG A 203 -9.57 -13.65 0.62
C ARG A 203 -10.78 -13.70 -0.30
N ILE A 204 -11.49 -12.58 -0.44
CA ILE A 204 -12.65 -12.48 -1.34
C ILE A 204 -12.19 -12.56 -2.80
N GLU A 205 -11.09 -11.87 -3.14
CA GLU A 205 -10.55 -11.85 -4.51
C GLU A 205 -10.02 -13.23 -4.92
N GLU A 206 -9.30 -13.91 -4.03
CA GLU A 206 -8.80 -15.28 -4.25
C GLU A 206 -9.96 -16.26 -4.46
N GLN A 207 -10.94 -16.29 -3.55
CA GLN A 207 -12.11 -17.17 -3.68
C GLN A 207 -12.94 -16.85 -4.93
N ALA A 208 -13.14 -15.57 -5.24
CA ALA A 208 -13.88 -15.18 -6.44
C ALA A 208 -13.18 -15.62 -7.72
N GLU A 209 -11.84 -15.61 -7.76
CA GLU A 209 -11.07 -16.11 -8.90
C GLU A 209 -11.23 -17.63 -9.05
N GLU A 210 -11.16 -18.38 -7.95
CA GLU A 210 -11.40 -19.83 -7.93
C GLU A 210 -12.81 -20.20 -8.41
N ASP A 211 -13.82 -19.44 -7.99
CA ASP A 211 -15.22 -19.62 -8.38
C ASP A 211 -15.51 -19.10 -9.81
N GLY A 212 -14.51 -18.53 -10.49
CA GLY A 212 -14.66 -18.02 -11.85
C GLY A 212 -15.45 -16.71 -11.94
N ILE A 213 -15.57 -15.96 -10.84
CA ILE A 213 -16.35 -14.72 -10.72
C ILE A 213 -15.45 -13.50 -10.99
N ARG A 214 -15.93 -12.55 -11.80
CA ARG A 214 -15.23 -11.29 -12.03
C ARG A 214 -15.44 -10.31 -10.87
N VAL A 215 -14.34 -9.79 -10.32
CA VAL A 215 -14.37 -8.65 -9.38
C VAL A 215 -14.25 -7.33 -10.16
N LEU A 216 -15.26 -6.46 -10.06
CA LEU A 216 -15.33 -5.18 -10.79
C LEU A 216 -14.37 -4.11 -10.27
N ASN A 217 -13.99 -4.19 -8.99
CA ASN A 217 -13.06 -3.28 -8.34
C ASN A 217 -11.88 -4.05 -7.73
N PRO A 218 -10.97 -4.60 -8.55
CA PRO A 218 -9.87 -5.44 -8.07
C PRO A 218 -8.77 -4.62 -7.40
N THR A 219 -8.01 -5.28 -6.53
CA THR A 219 -6.73 -4.79 -6.02
C THR A 219 -5.64 -4.98 -7.08
N TYR A 220 -4.79 -3.98 -7.28
CA TYR A 220 -3.63 -4.07 -8.17
C TYR A 220 -2.39 -4.47 -7.35
N VAL A 221 -1.62 -5.42 -7.87
CA VAL A 221 -0.38 -5.92 -7.27
C VAL A 221 0.78 -5.74 -8.23
N GLU A 222 1.96 -5.49 -7.68
CA GLU A 222 3.21 -5.42 -8.45
C GLU A 222 3.63 -6.84 -8.83
N VAL A 223 3.86 -7.05 -10.12
CA VAL A 223 4.33 -8.33 -10.69
C VAL A 223 5.60 -8.05 -11.49
N GLU A 224 6.60 -8.91 -11.32
CA GLU A 224 7.85 -8.86 -12.09
C GLU A 224 7.59 -9.22 -13.55
N VAL A 225 8.08 -8.38 -14.46
CA VAL A 225 8.03 -8.60 -15.91
C VAL A 225 9.42 -9.03 -16.35
N ASN A 226 9.54 -10.29 -16.77
CA ASN A 226 10.76 -10.74 -17.45
C ASN A 226 10.72 -10.16 -18.87
N GLY A 227 11.69 -9.30 -19.20
CA GLY A 227 11.77 -8.54 -20.46
C GLY A 227 12.09 -9.37 -21.72
N ASP A 228 11.46 -10.53 -21.88
CA ASP A 228 11.57 -11.38 -23.07
C ASP A 228 10.29 -11.26 -23.95
N ASP A 229 10.07 -10.11 -24.57
CA ASP A 229 9.19 -9.98 -25.76
C ASP A 229 9.64 -8.81 -26.66
#